data_AF-A0A356X6N3-F1
#
_entry.id   AF-A0A356X6N3-F1
#
_cell.length_a   1.000
_cell.length_b   1.000
_cell.length_c   1.000
_cell.angle_alpha   90.00
_cell.angle_beta   90.00
_cell.angle_gamma   90.00
#
_symmetry.space_group_name_H-M   'P 1'
#
loop_
_entity.id
_entity.type
_entity.pdbx_description
1 polymer ?
#
loop_
_entity_poly.entity_id
_entity_poly.type
_entity_poly.pdbx_seq_one_letter_code
_entity_poly.pdbx_strand_id
1 'polypeptide(L)'
;MTQITSTKLDKLNTFELYQHHAALKSSFDFLTPESQELVLAELEACSLLRSRKIDGLYYQIKKNEAAVERGKEIKKEIDDAIKHHQAQVNSMRPMLMELRRRGFAKDNKLIGKDYEFTISPVKDKLEISSAVDDWSADERTKYAMVKKTTTLTDCTNIDGDVLYTDEKVKFETIPNPDAIFNAYEKGELLPTGVKIVPNYAIRTRIILDQTPSKSTSKLLSKS
;
A
#
# COMPACT_ATOMS: atom_id res chain seq x y z
N MET A 1 23.64 -48.52 -29.38
CA MET A 1 23.78 -48.41 -27.91
C MET A 1 25.28 -48.29 -27.63
N THR A 2 25.73 -47.16 -27.12
CA THR A 2 27.16 -46.82 -26.89
C THR A 2 27.26 -46.13 -25.52
N GLN A 3 26.88 -46.84 -24.46
CA GLN A 3 27.01 -46.37 -23.08
C GLN A 3 27.34 -47.57 -22.20
N ILE A 4 28.20 -47.38 -21.20
CA ILE A 4 28.63 -48.46 -20.30
C ILE A 4 27.61 -48.66 -19.18
N THR A 5 26.91 -47.59 -18.78
CA THR A 5 25.89 -47.66 -17.74
C THR A 5 24.48 -47.91 -18.32
N SER A 6 23.61 -48.54 -17.52
CA SER A 6 22.19 -48.71 -17.85
C SER A 6 21.36 -47.43 -17.67
N THR A 7 22.01 -46.33 -17.25
CA THR A 7 21.36 -45.07 -16.90
C THR A 7 20.81 -44.37 -18.15
N LYS A 8 19.59 -43.82 -18.05
CA LYS A 8 18.97 -43.02 -19.11
C LYS A 8 19.28 -41.55 -18.87
N LEU A 9 20.34 -41.04 -19.51
CA LEU A 9 20.86 -39.68 -19.30
C LEU A 9 19.79 -38.58 -19.49
N ASP A 10 18.90 -38.77 -20.45
CA ASP A 10 17.79 -37.89 -20.81
C ASP A 10 16.75 -37.71 -19.69
N LYS A 11 16.63 -38.69 -18.79
CA LYS A 11 15.69 -38.64 -17.66
C LYS A 11 16.27 -38.00 -16.40
N LEU A 12 17.59 -37.82 -16.35
CA LEU A 12 18.25 -37.27 -15.17
C LEU A 12 17.97 -35.77 -15.03
N ASN A 13 17.83 -35.31 -13.79
CA ASN A 13 17.81 -33.88 -13.47
C ASN A 13 19.23 -33.28 -13.51
N THR A 14 19.35 -31.96 -13.39
CA THR A 14 20.65 -31.27 -13.49
C THR A 14 21.65 -31.80 -12.46
N PHE A 15 21.26 -31.97 -11.20
CA PHE A 15 22.15 -32.46 -10.14
C PHE A 15 22.60 -33.90 -10.39
N GLU A 16 21.67 -34.76 -10.80
CA GLU A 16 21.93 -36.16 -11.14
C GLU A 16 22.92 -36.28 -12.32
N LEU A 17 22.83 -35.41 -13.32
CA LEU A 17 23.81 -35.37 -14.43
C LEU A 17 25.21 -35.00 -13.95
N TYR A 18 25.34 -34.04 -13.03
CA TYR A 18 26.65 -33.69 -12.45
C TYR A 18 27.22 -34.83 -11.61
N GLN A 19 26.38 -35.52 -10.83
CA GLN A 19 26.79 -36.68 -10.03
C GLN A 19 27.22 -37.85 -10.93
N HIS A 20 26.45 -38.15 -11.97
CA HIS A 20 26.78 -39.21 -12.92
C HIS A 20 28.09 -38.90 -13.66
N HIS A 21 28.25 -37.67 -14.16
CA HIS A 21 29.51 -37.25 -14.79
C HIS A 21 30.71 -37.36 -13.84
N ALA A 22 30.54 -37.04 -12.55
CA ALA A 22 31.61 -37.18 -11.55
C ALA A 22 31.94 -38.66 -11.29
N ALA A 23 30.91 -39.52 -11.18
CA ALA A 23 31.07 -40.96 -11.00
C ALA A 23 31.84 -41.59 -12.17
N LEU A 24 31.43 -41.32 -13.41
CA LEU A 24 32.11 -41.81 -14.62
C LEU A 24 33.58 -41.38 -14.67
N LYS A 25 33.86 -40.12 -14.33
CA LYS A 25 35.24 -39.59 -14.30
C LYS A 25 36.10 -40.27 -13.23
N SER A 26 35.52 -40.55 -12.06
CA SER A 26 36.23 -41.18 -10.95
C SER A 26 36.60 -42.65 -11.20
N SER A 27 35.80 -43.35 -12.02
CA SER A 27 36.03 -44.76 -12.34
C SER A 27 36.91 -44.97 -13.57
N PHE A 28 37.23 -43.91 -14.32
CA PHE A 28 37.87 -43.98 -15.64
C PHE A 28 39.21 -44.72 -15.66
N ASP A 29 40.10 -44.43 -14.70
CA ASP A 29 41.46 -44.97 -14.64
C ASP A 29 41.50 -46.48 -14.34
N PHE A 30 40.39 -47.06 -13.86
CA PHE A 30 40.28 -48.47 -13.48
C PHE A 30 39.69 -49.36 -14.57
N LEU A 31 39.39 -48.79 -15.75
CA LEU A 31 38.71 -49.48 -16.84
C LEU A 31 39.69 -50.05 -17.88
N THR A 32 39.24 -51.09 -18.61
CA THR A 32 39.98 -51.60 -19.77
C THR A 32 39.98 -50.58 -20.91
N PRO A 33 40.96 -50.61 -21.83
CA PRO A 33 41.02 -49.66 -22.96
C PRO A 33 39.73 -49.59 -23.78
N GLU A 34 39.07 -50.73 -24.01
CA GLU A 34 37.80 -50.80 -24.75
C GLU A 34 36.63 -50.16 -23.98
N SER A 35 36.65 -50.28 -22.64
CA SER A 35 35.64 -49.68 -21.76
C SER A 35 35.85 -48.18 -21.58
N GLN A 36 37.11 -47.70 -21.69
CA GLN A 36 37.45 -46.28 -21.65
C GLN A 36 36.84 -45.52 -22.84
N GLU A 37 36.87 -46.09 -24.04
CA GLU A 37 36.25 -45.48 -25.23
C GLU A 37 34.74 -45.27 -25.06
N LEU A 38 34.04 -46.26 -24.48
CA LEU A 38 32.61 -46.18 -24.18
C LEU A 38 32.30 -45.12 -23.10
N VAL A 39 33.14 -45.00 -22.07
CA VAL A 39 32.97 -43.98 -21.03
C VAL A 39 33.23 -42.57 -21.55
N LEU A 40 34.20 -42.39 -22.46
CA LEU A 40 34.42 -41.08 -23.09
C LEU A 40 33.20 -40.61 -23.88
N ALA A 41 32.59 -41.51 -24.66
CA ALA A 41 31.35 -41.21 -25.38
C ALA A 41 30.19 -40.87 -24.43
N GLU A 42 30.06 -41.61 -23.31
CA GLU A 42 29.02 -41.34 -22.31
C GLU A 42 29.25 -40.02 -21.55
N LEU A 43 30.51 -39.70 -21.23
CA LEU A 43 30.91 -38.42 -20.63
C LEU A 43 30.60 -37.23 -21.53
N GLU A 44 30.87 -37.35 -22.84
CA GLU A 44 30.54 -36.31 -23.81
C GLU A 44 29.02 -36.07 -23.88
N ALA A 45 28.23 -37.15 -24.02
CA ALA A 45 26.77 -37.07 -24.04
C ALA A 45 26.20 -36.46 -22.75
N CYS A 46 26.74 -36.86 -21.59
CA CYS A 46 26.35 -36.32 -20.29
C CYS A 46 26.70 -34.82 -20.18
N SER A 47 27.90 -34.42 -20.64
CA SER A 47 28.34 -33.03 -20.64
C SER A 47 27.45 -32.13 -21.51
N LEU A 48 27.07 -32.60 -22.71
CA LEU A 48 26.16 -31.87 -23.60
C LEU A 48 24.77 -31.67 -22.97
N LEU A 49 24.20 -32.73 -22.39
CA LEU A 49 22.89 -32.66 -21.73
C LEU A 49 22.92 -31.73 -20.52
N ARG A 50 24.01 -31.78 -19.74
CA ARG A 50 24.25 -30.90 -18.60
C ARG A 50 24.28 -29.44 -19.03
N SER A 51 25.07 -29.10 -20.06
CA SER A 51 25.14 -27.74 -20.60
C SER A 51 23.77 -27.24 -21.06
N ARG A 52 23.01 -28.06 -21.81
CA ARG A 52 21.65 -27.71 -22.24
C ARG A 52 20.70 -27.44 -21.07
N LYS A 53 20.80 -28.20 -19.97
CA LYS A 53 19.98 -27.94 -18.78
C LYS A 53 20.39 -26.66 -18.05
N ILE A 54 21.68 -26.33 -18.01
CA ILE A 54 22.16 -25.05 -17.47
C ILE A 54 21.64 -23.88 -18.31
N ASP A 55 21.71 -23.97 -19.63
CA ASP A 55 21.12 -22.95 -20.53
C ASP A 55 19.61 -22.83 -20.29
N GLY A 56 18.92 -23.95 -20.13
CA GLY A 56 17.50 -23.99 -19.77
C GLY A 56 17.20 -23.23 -18.47
N LEU A 57 18.01 -23.41 -17.42
CA LEU A 57 17.88 -22.65 -16.17
C LEU A 57 18.07 -21.15 -16.41
N TYR A 58 19.09 -20.76 -17.17
CA TYR A 58 19.32 -19.36 -17.51
C TYR A 58 18.12 -18.74 -18.24
N TYR A 59 17.56 -19.42 -19.23
CA TYR A 59 16.37 -18.94 -19.94
C TYR A 59 15.16 -18.79 -19.02
N GLN A 60 14.94 -19.73 -18.09
CA GLN A 60 13.85 -19.61 -17.12
C GLN A 60 14.09 -18.46 -16.15
N ILE A 61 15.33 -18.24 -15.69
CA ILE A 61 15.69 -17.10 -14.85
C ILE A 61 15.36 -15.80 -15.59
N LYS A 62 15.86 -15.63 -16.83
CA LYS A 62 15.61 -14.43 -17.63
C LYS A 62 14.13 -14.18 -17.91
N LYS A 63 13.38 -15.24 -18.22
CA LYS A 63 11.93 -15.14 -18.40
C LYS A 63 11.23 -14.63 -17.12
N ASN A 64 11.60 -15.17 -15.95
CA ASN A 64 11.00 -14.78 -14.69
C ASN A 64 11.43 -13.39 -14.24
N GLU A 65 12.69 -13.00 -14.43
CA GLU A 65 13.17 -11.63 -14.19
C GLU A 65 12.33 -10.62 -14.99
N ALA A 66 12.12 -10.87 -16.29
CA ALA A 66 11.28 -10.00 -17.12
C ALA A 66 9.82 -9.93 -16.64
N ALA A 67 9.26 -11.06 -16.17
CA ALA A 67 7.91 -11.10 -15.63
C ALA A 67 7.79 -10.31 -14.31
N VAL A 68 8.82 -10.36 -13.45
CA VAL A 68 8.88 -9.58 -12.21
C VAL A 68 8.92 -8.08 -12.50
N GLU A 69 9.76 -7.64 -13.44
CA GLU A 69 9.83 -6.21 -13.80
C GLU A 69 8.51 -5.71 -14.37
N ARG A 70 7.88 -6.49 -15.26
CA ARG A 70 6.53 -6.15 -15.77
C ARG A 70 5.49 -6.07 -14.66
N GLY A 71 5.57 -6.95 -13.66
CA GLY A 71 4.69 -6.90 -12.50
C GLY A 71 4.85 -5.61 -11.68
N LYS A 72 6.09 -5.11 -11.54
CA LYS A 72 6.36 -3.82 -10.87
C LYS A 72 5.80 -2.63 -11.65
N GLU A 73 5.90 -2.65 -12.98
CA GLU A 73 5.33 -1.61 -13.84
C GLU A 73 3.80 -1.55 -13.72
N ILE A 74 3.12 -2.69 -13.81
CA ILE A 74 1.65 -2.78 -13.66
C ILE A 74 1.23 -2.28 -12.27
N LYS A 75 1.97 -2.65 -11.21
CA LYS A 75 1.67 -2.16 -9.86
C LYS A 75 1.71 -0.63 -9.81
N LYS A 76 2.71 0.00 -10.44
CA LYS A 76 2.83 1.46 -10.51
C LYS A 76 1.63 2.08 -11.24
N GLU A 77 1.23 1.51 -12.38
CA GLU A 77 0.06 1.98 -13.14
C GLU A 77 -1.23 1.91 -12.30
N ILE A 78 -1.42 0.82 -11.54
CA ILE A 78 -2.56 0.67 -10.62
C ILE A 78 -2.50 1.73 -9.52
N ASP A 79 -1.34 1.93 -8.90
CA ASP A 79 -1.17 2.94 -7.84
C ASP A 79 -1.48 4.35 -8.36
N ASP A 80 -1.05 4.68 -9.59
CA ASP A 80 -1.32 5.97 -10.22
C ASP A 80 -2.81 6.13 -10.57
N ALA A 81 -3.48 5.08 -11.05
CA ALA A 81 -4.93 5.08 -11.28
C ALA A 81 -5.71 5.26 -9.97
N ILE A 82 -5.31 4.60 -8.88
CA ILE A 82 -5.90 4.76 -7.55
C ILE A 82 -5.77 6.22 -7.10
N LYS A 83 -4.57 6.81 -7.20
CA LYS A 83 -4.33 8.22 -6.84
C LYS A 83 -5.20 9.16 -7.68
N HIS A 84 -5.31 8.91 -8.98
CA HIS A 84 -6.14 9.71 -9.88
C HIS A 84 -7.61 9.70 -9.45
N HIS A 85 -8.21 8.53 -9.24
CA HIS A 85 -9.60 8.44 -8.81
C HIS A 85 -9.82 8.97 -7.39
N GLN A 86 -8.87 8.77 -6.48
CA GLN A 86 -8.93 9.37 -5.15
C GLN A 86 -8.90 10.91 -5.22
N ALA A 87 -8.07 11.48 -6.10
CA ALA A 87 -8.03 12.92 -6.33
C ALA A 87 -9.37 13.45 -6.89
N GLN A 88 -10.00 12.72 -7.82
CA GLN A 88 -11.33 13.06 -8.32
C GLN A 88 -12.40 13.01 -7.21
N VAL A 89 -12.39 11.98 -6.35
CA VAL A 89 -13.30 11.92 -5.19
C VAL A 89 -13.08 13.11 -4.25
N ASN A 90 -11.81 13.44 -3.99
CA ASN A 90 -11.43 14.56 -3.13
C ASN A 90 -11.79 15.93 -3.72
N SER A 91 -11.85 16.07 -5.04
CA SER A 91 -12.33 17.30 -5.67
C SER A 91 -13.86 17.40 -5.69
N MET A 92 -14.57 16.27 -5.78
CA MET A 92 -16.04 16.24 -5.84
C MET A 92 -16.73 16.43 -4.48
N ARG A 93 -16.18 15.87 -3.39
CA ARG A 93 -16.79 16.01 -2.05
C ARG A 93 -16.94 17.47 -1.58
N PRO A 94 -15.93 18.36 -1.74
CA PRO A 94 -16.07 19.77 -1.42
C PRO A 94 -17.20 20.46 -2.18
N MET A 95 -17.52 20.04 -3.40
CA MET A 95 -18.65 20.62 -4.14
C MET A 95 -19.98 20.37 -3.44
N LEU A 96 -20.19 19.18 -2.86
CA LEU A 96 -21.37 18.88 -2.05
C LEU A 96 -21.43 19.78 -0.79
N MET A 97 -20.29 19.98 -0.13
CA MET A 97 -20.20 20.86 1.04
C MET A 97 -20.50 22.32 0.66
N GLU A 98 -19.99 22.77 -0.48
CA GLU A 98 -20.21 24.12 -0.99
C GLU A 98 -21.68 24.36 -1.36
N LEU A 99 -22.35 23.37 -1.97
CA LEU A 99 -23.80 23.42 -2.22
C LEU A 99 -24.59 23.57 -0.93
N ARG A 100 -24.23 22.82 0.13
CA ARG A 100 -24.82 23.00 1.46
C ARG A 100 -24.55 24.41 1.99
N ARG A 101 -23.29 24.87 1.94
CA ARG A 101 -22.88 26.18 2.46
C ARG A 101 -23.67 27.33 1.82
N ARG A 102 -24.00 27.21 0.54
CA ARG A 102 -24.82 28.17 -0.21
C ARG A 102 -26.32 28.07 0.06
N GLY A 103 -26.75 27.13 0.90
CA GLY A 103 -28.17 26.96 1.27
C GLY A 103 -29.00 26.09 0.33
N PHE A 104 -28.38 25.37 -0.61
CA PHE A 104 -29.09 24.47 -1.53
C PHE A 104 -29.47 23.12 -0.91
N ALA A 105 -28.99 22.83 0.31
CA ALA A 105 -29.31 21.61 1.03
C ALA A 105 -30.46 21.85 2.02
N LYS A 106 -31.69 21.50 1.61
CA LYS A 106 -32.85 21.53 2.50
C LYS A 106 -32.71 20.43 3.56
N ASP A 107 -32.87 20.78 4.85
CA ASP A 107 -32.74 19.85 5.98
C ASP A 107 -31.41 19.07 5.99
N ASN A 108 -30.31 19.71 5.56
CA ASN A 108 -28.98 19.10 5.39
C ASN A 108 -28.93 17.98 4.34
N LYS A 109 -29.90 17.90 3.42
CA LYS A 109 -29.98 16.89 2.37
C LYS A 109 -29.84 17.50 0.98
N LEU A 110 -29.09 16.82 0.13
CA LEU A 110 -29.05 17.03 -1.32
C LEU A 110 -29.63 15.79 -1.99
N ILE A 111 -30.72 15.97 -2.74
CA ILE A 111 -31.45 14.86 -3.38
C ILE A 111 -31.19 14.94 -4.89
N GLY A 112 -30.52 13.92 -5.42
CA GLY A 112 -30.38 13.69 -6.84
C GLY A 112 -31.45 12.74 -7.36
N LYS A 113 -31.29 12.27 -8.60
CA LYS A 113 -32.23 11.31 -9.21
C LYS A 113 -32.21 9.97 -8.46
N ASP A 114 -31.03 9.37 -8.35
CA ASP A 114 -30.88 8.01 -7.81
C ASP A 114 -30.24 7.99 -6.42
N TYR A 115 -29.75 9.13 -5.93
CA TYR A 115 -28.99 9.23 -4.69
C TYR A 115 -29.42 10.42 -3.83
N GLU A 116 -29.45 10.22 -2.51
CA GLU A 116 -29.58 11.27 -1.50
C GLU A 116 -28.26 11.38 -0.72
N PHE A 117 -27.75 12.60 -0.58
CA PHE A 117 -26.60 12.92 0.27
C PHE A 117 -27.08 13.67 1.51
N THR A 118 -26.76 13.15 2.69
CA THR A 118 -26.95 13.87 3.95
C THR A 118 -25.62 14.48 4.38
N ILE A 119 -25.58 15.79 4.57
CA ILE A 119 -24.37 16.56 4.88
C ILE A 119 -24.53 17.20 6.26
N SER A 120 -24.03 16.49 7.27
CA SER A 120 -24.16 16.90 8.67
C SER A 120 -22.91 17.65 9.13
N PRO A 121 -23.04 18.79 9.83
CA PRO A 121 -21.89 19.44 10.46
C PRO A 121 -21.25 18.51 11.48
N VAL A 122 -19.92 18.48 11.48
CA VAL A 122 -19.09 17.81 12.50
C VAL A 122 -18.12 18.84 13.08
N LYS A 123 -17.34 18.43 14.10
CA LYS A 123 -16.35 19.31 14.72
C LYS A 123 -15.46 19.93 13.65
N ASP A 124 -15.37 21.26 13.68
CA ASP A 124 -14.60 22.05 12.74
C ASP A 124 -13.14 21.59 12.72
N LYS A 125 -12.54 21.71 11.54
CA LYS A 125 -11.18 21.24 11.31
C LYS A 125 -10.21 22.40 11.52
N LEU A 126 -9.21 22.16 12.36
CA LEU A 126 -8.07 23.07 12.52
C LEU A 126 -7.05 22.80 11.40
N GLU A 127 -6.74 23.83 10.61
CA GLU A 127 -5.69 23.80 9.60
C GLU A 127 -4.60 24.80 9.98
N ILE A 128 -3.37 24.30 10.11
CA ILE A 128 -2.18 25.08 10.49
C ILE A 128 -1.16 24.94 9.37
N SER A 129 -0.81 26.06 8.74
CA SER A 129 0.18 26.12 7.64
C SER A 129 1.49 26.82 8.03
N SER A 130 1.54 27.46 9.20
CA SER A 130 2.71 28.16 9.76
C SER A 130 3.41 27.32 10.83
N ALA A 131 4.72 27.47 10.98
CA ALA A 131 5.40 26.93 12.17
C ALA A 131 5.05 27.78 13.41
N VAL A 132 5.04 27.16 14.59
CA VAL A 132 4.84 27.89 15.86
C VAL A 132 5.97 28.91 16.07
N ASP A 133 7.15 28.63 15.51
CA ASP A 133 8.30 29.52 15.53
C ASP A 133 8.15 30.78 14.67
N ASP A 134 7.10 30.87 13.86
CA ASP A 134 6.78 32.07 13.08
C ASP A 134 5.77 32.97 13.81
N TRP A 135 5.15 32.49 14.90
CA TRP A 135 4.19 33.26 15.68
C TRP A 135 4.89 34.28 16.58
N SER A 136 4.21 35.38 16.88
CA SER A 136 4.67 36.37 17.86
C SER A 136 4.75 35.77 19.27
N ALA A 137 5.50 36.43 20.17
CA ALA A 137 5.67 35.94 21.55
C ALA A 137 4.33 35.83 22.30
N ASP A 138 3.41 36.77 22.08
CA ASP A 138 2.08 36.78 22.67
C ASP A 138 1.22 35.63 22.12
N GLU A 139 1.27 35.40 20.80
CA GLU A 139 0.56 34.29 20.15
C GLU A 139 1.09 32.93 20.61
N ARG A 140 2.40 32.75 20.76
CA ARG A 140 2.98 31.50 21.30
C ARG A 140 2.54 31.26 22.73
N THR A 141 2.53 32.30 23.56
CA THR A 141 2.10 32.18 24.96
C THR A 141 0.63 31.78 25.06
N LYS A 142 -0.21 32.29 24.15
CA LYS A 142 -1.65 32.06 24.18
C LYS A 142 -2.08 30.76 23.48
N TYR A 143 -1.40 30.38 22.40
CA TYR A 143 -1.87 29.35 21.47
C TYR A 143 -0.91 28.18 21.28
N ALA A 144 0.27 28.16 21.90
CA ALA A 144 1.17 27.01 21.88
C ALA A 144 1.14 26.22 23.21
N MET A 145 1.64 24.99 23.17
CA MET A 145 1.88 24.15 24.34
C MET A 145 3.23 23.42 24.20
N VAL A 146 3.83 23.07 25.34
CA VAL A 146 5.09 22.32 25.37
C VAL A 146 4.79 20.84 25.55
N LYS A 147 5.14 20.04 24.54
CA LYS A 147 5.10 18.59 24.58
C LYS A 147 6.40 18.07 25.20
N LYS A 148 6.30 17.49 26.39
CA LYS A 148 7.38 16.72 27.03
C LYS A 148 7.22 15.24 26.67
N THR A 149 8.22 14.65 26.04
CA THR A 149 8.29 13.21 25.76
C THR A 149 9.45 12.60 26.54
N THR A 150 9.15 11.69 27.47
CA THR A 150 10.15 10.94 28.23
C THR A 150 10.19 9.50 27.70
N THR A 151 11.36 9.06 27.25
CA THR A 151 11.62 7.67 26.86
C THR A 151 12.52 7.03 27.90
N LEU A 152 11.98 6.05 28.61
CA LEU A 152 12.73 5.24 29.58
C LEU A 152 13.09 3.91 28.92
N THR A 153 14.37 3.56 28.91
CA THR A 153 14.86 2.28 28.39
C THR A 153 15.51 1.52 29.53
N ASP A 154 14.82 0.49 30.02
CA ASP A 154 15.36 -0.43 31.01
C ASP A 154 15.85 -1.70 30.31
N CYS A 155 17.15 -1.99 30.45
CA CYS A 155 17.76 -3.23 30.02
C CYS A 155 17.87 -4.15 31.23
N THR A 156 17.09 -5.22 31.27
CA THR A 156 17.15 -6.22 32.34
C THR A 156 18.03 -7.40 31.94
N ASN A 157 18.56 -8.12 32.94
CA ASN A 157 19.11 -9.46 32.74
C ASN A 157 17.96 -10.47 32.46
N ILE A 158 18.33 -11.73 32.19
CA ILE A 158 17.35 -12.82 31.95
C ILE A 158 16.47 -13.10 33.18
N ASP A 159 16.95 -12.77 34.38
CA ASP A 159 16.27 -12.97 35.66
C ASP A 159 15.33 -11.81 36.05
N GLY A 160 15.33 -10.71 35.28
CA GLY A 160 14.46 -9.55 35.47
C GLY A 160 15.05 -8.39 36.28
N ASP A 161 16.31 -8.49 36.74
CA ASP A 161 16.99 -7.38 37.41
C ASP A 161 17.44 -6.32 36.39
N VAL A 162 17.17 -5.05 36.68
CA VAL A 162 17.56 -3.93 35.83
C VAL A 162 19.07 -3.74 35.89
N LEU A 163 19.75 -3.94 34.76
CA LEU A 163 21.19 -3.75 34.62
C LEU A 163 21.56 -2.33 34.19
N TYR A 164 20.68 -1.69 33.42
CA TYR A 164 20.91 -0.36 32.89
C TYR A 164 19.58 0.33 32.62
N THR A 165 19.51 1.61 32.98
CA THR A 165 18.38 2.49 32.71
C THR A 165 18.89 3.73 32.00
N ASP A 166 18.29 4.05 30.86
CA ASP A 166 18.50 5.31 30.14
C ASP A 166 17.21 6.12 30.11
N GLU A 167 17.30 7.42 30.40
CA GLU A 167 16.17 8.34 30.30
C GLU A 167 16.49 9.44 29.28
N LYS A 168 15.73 9.47 28.18
CA LYS A 168 15.79 10.54 27.19
C LYS A 168 14.55 11.41 27.29
N VAL A 169 14.76 12.69 27.58
CA VAL A 169 13.69 13.70 27.63
C VAL A 169 13.82 14.64 26.43
N LYS A 170 12.76 14.74 25.63
CA LYS A 170 12.64 15.70 24.51
C LYS A 170 11.51 16.68 24.80
N PHE A 171 11.79 17.97 24.64
CA PHE A 171 10.80 19.03 24.67
C PHE A 171 10.56 19.55 23.25
N GLU A 172 9.29 19.76 22.90
CA GLU A 172 8.89 20.30 21.60
C GLU A 172 7.72 21.26 21.81
N THR A 173 7.80 22.44 21.18
CA THR A 173 6.71 23.42 21.22
C THR A 173 5.76 23.13 20.06
N ILE A 174 4.50 22.85 20.38
CA ILE A 174 3.47 22.51 19.39
C ILE A 174 2.25 23.43 19.54
N PRO A 175 1.44 23.60 18.49
CA PRO A 175 0.15 24.30 18.59
C PRO A 175 -0.75 23.65 19.66
N ASN A 176 -1.49 24.47 20.42
CA ASN A 176 -2.52 24.02 21.35
C ASN A 176 -3.91 24.12 20.68
N PRO A 177 -4.49 23.01 20.18
CA PRO A 177 -5.76 23.05 19.46
C PRO A 177 -6.90 23.59 20.33
N ASP A 178 -6.96 23.24 21.61
CA ASP A 178 -8.08 23.63 22.47
C ASP A 178 -8.08 25.14 22.74
N ALA A 179 -6.89 25.73 22.96
CA ALA A 179 -6.75 27.18 23.09
C ALA A 179 -7.17 27.91 21.80
N ILE A 180 -6.79 27.36 20.65
CA ILE A 180 -7.13 27.91 19.33
C ILE A 180 -8.64 27.81 19.06
N PHE A 181 -9.28 26.68 19.36
CA PHE A 181 -10.73 26.52 19.22
C PHE A 181 -11.49 27.47 20.14
N ASN A 182 -11.09 27.57 21.41
CA ASN A 182 -11.71 28.48 22.37
C ASN A 182 -11.60 29.96 21.94
N ALA A 183 -10.46 30.34 21.36
CA ALA A 183 -10.24 31.69 20.86
C ALA A 183 -11.11 32.01 19.64
N TYR A 184 -11.24 31.04 18.73
CA TYR A 184 -12.13 31.16 17.58
C TYR A 184 -13.60 31.27 17.96
N GLU A 185 -14.07 30.46 18.91
CA GLU A 185 -15.45 30.54 19.44
C GLU A 185 -15.73 31.89 20.11
N LYS A 186 -14.71 32.52 20.70
CA LYS A 186 -14.77 33.87 21.30
C LYS A 186 -14.61 35.01 20.28
N GLY A 187 -14.34 34.71 19.01
CA GLY A 187 -14.11 35.71 17.97
C GLY A 187 -12.76 36.43 18.07
N GLU A 188 -11.77 35.84 18.73
CA GLU A 188 -10.43 36.40 18.85
C GLU A 188 -9.61 36.19 17.58
N LEU A 189 -8.62 37.06 17.35
CA LEU A 189 -7.71 36.92 16.21
C LEU A 189 -6.79 35.71 16.41
N LEU A 190 -6.80 34.81 15.44
CA LEU A 190 -5.92 33.64 15.38
C LEU A 190 -4.57 33.99 14.76
N PRO A 191 -3.49 33.25 15.10
CA PRO A 191 -2.17 33.47 14.51
C PRO A 191 -2.15 33.34 12.99
N THR A 192 -1.18 34.02 12.38
CA THR A 192 -0.95 33.91 10.92
C THR A 192 -0.74 32.45 10.53
N GLY A 193 -1.47 31.97 9.51
CA GLY A 193 -1.39 30.58 9.05
C GLY A 193 -2.23 29.58 9.85
N VAL A 194 -3.01 30.03 10.83
CA VAL A 194 -3.98 29.21 11.56
C VAL A 194 -5.39 29.57 11.12
N LYS A 195 -6.16 28.58 10.65
CA LYS A 195 -7.56 28.77 10.27
C LYS A 195 -8.40 27.60 10.74
N ILE A 196 -9.63 27.91 11.13
CA ILE A 196 -10.65 26.91 11.45
C ILE A 196 -11.63 26.86 10.28
N VAL A 197 -11.75 25.69 9.67
CA VAL A 197 -12.62 25.48 8.52
C VAL A 197 -13.80 24.60 8.92
N PRO A 198 -15.04 24.96 8.50
CA PRO A 198 -16.21 24.14 8.73
C PRO A 198 -16.01 22.74 8.16
N ASN A 199 -16.34 21.72 8.96
CA ASN A 199 -16.18 20.33 8.56
C ASN A 199 -17.53 19.62 8.51
N TYR A 200 -17.68 18.70 7.56
CA TYR A 200 -18.94 18.02 7.30
C TYR A 200 -18.75 16.52 7.07
N ALA A 201 -19.64 15.73 7.67
CA ALA A 201 -19.80 14.32 7.36
C ALA A 201 -20.81 14.17 6.21
N ILE A 202 -20.40 13.48 5.15
CA ILE A 202 -21.26 13.17 3.99
C ILE A 202 -21.65 11.70 4.07
N ARG A 203 -22.96 11.43 4.13
CA ARG A 203 -23.52 10.08 4.03
C ARG A 203 -24.34 9.97 2.75
N THR A 204 -24.21 8.85 2.05
CA THR A 204 -24.94 8.60 0.79
C THR A 204 -25.97 7.50 1.00
N ARG A 205 -27.15 7.67 0.40
CA ARG A 205 -28.21 6.67 0.34
C ARG A 205 -28.70 6.54 -1.10
N ILE A 206 -29.00 5.32 -1.56
CA ILE A 206 -29.65 5.06 -2.84
C ILE A 206 -31.16 5.27 -2.68
N ILE A 207 -31.78 5.96 -3.63
CA ILE A 207 -33.23 6.14 -3.70
C ILE A 207 -33.81 4.93 -4.46
N LEU A 208 -34.46 4.03 -3.73
CA LEU A 208 -34.97 2.77 -4.28
C LEU A 208 -36.39 2.89 -4.88
N ASP A 209 -37.14 3.93 -4.53
CA ASP A 209 -38.51 4.17 -5.01
C ASP A 209 -38.56 5.37 -5.96
N GLN A 210 -38.51 5.09 -7.25
CA GLN A 210 -39.19 5.92 -8.24
C GLN A 210 -40.21 5.03 -8.96
N THR A 211 -41.30 4.69 -8.29
CA THR A 211 -42.47 4.21 -9.04
C THR A 211 -42.90 5.36 -9.94
N PRO A 212 -42.87 5.23 -11.29
CA PRO A 212 -43.47 6.24 -12.13
C PRO A 212 -44.94 6.27 -11.75
N SER A 213 -45.40 7.43 -11.27
CA SER A 213 -46.82 7.69 -10.98
C SER A 213 -47.65 7.28 -12.19
N LYS A 214 -48.24 6.08 -12.13
CA LYS A 214 -49.32 5.68 -13.02
C LYS A 214 -50.52 6.53 -12.63
N SER A 215 -50.69 7.69 -13.28
CA SER A 215 -51.99 8.34 -13.37
C SER A 215 -52.92 7.48 -14.22
N THR A 216 -53.39 6.38 -13.63
CA THR A 216 -54.55 5.61 -14.09
C THR A 216 -55.75 6.01 -13.25
N SER A 217 -56.47 7.05 -13.68
CA SER A 217 -57.86 7.28 -13.27
C SER A 217 -58.53 8.37 -14.12
N LYS A 218 -58.67 8.11 -15.42
CA LYS A 218 -59.70 8.76 -16.24
C LYS A 218 -59.95 7.93 -17.49
N LEU A 219 -60.72 6.87 -17.33
CA LEU A 219 -61.48 6.19 -18.38
C LEU A 219 -62.24 5.05 -17.69
N LEU A 220 -63.44 5.37 -17.20
CA LEU A 220 -64.61 4.49 -17.07
C LEU A 220 -65.68 5.25 -16.26
N SER A 221 -66.29 6.26 -16.88
CA SER A 221 -67.65 6.66 -16.56
C SER A 221 -68.48 6.40 -17.82
N LYS A 222 -68.95 5.17 -17.98
CA LYS A 222 -70.15 4.87 -18.75
C LYS A 222 -71.29 4.68 -17.75
N SER A 223 -72.19 5.64 -17.71
CA SER A 223 -73.62 5.48 -17.48
C SER A 223 -74.29 6.74 -17.99
#